data_AF-A0A538CBF7-F1
#
_entry.id   AF-A0A538CBF7-F1
#
_cell.length_a   1.000
_cell.length_b   1.000
_cell.length_c   1.000
_cell.angle_alpha   90.00
_cell.angle_beta   90.00
_cell.angle_gamma   90.00
#
_symmetry.space_group_name_H-M   'P 1'
#
loop_
_entity.id
_entity.type
_entity.pdbx_description
1 polymer ?
#
loop_
_entity_poly.entity_id
_entity_poly.type
_entity_poly.pdbx_seq_one_letter_code
_entity_poly.pdbx_strand_id
1 'polypeptide(L)'
;MATSRPFRVAVIGSGPAGFYATTQLLASADPEFEVDLYDRLPTPFGLVRAGVAPDHPKIKAVTKAFDKTATHERFRFAGGVELGTDVSREDLRAHYHAVIYAVGSATDRRLGIPGEDLDGSHAATEFVAWYNGHPDYSGLEFDLLNAKRVAVVGNGNVAIDVARMIALAEGELTTTDTADHAIEVLRAARVEEVVILGRRGPGQAAFTNPELREMGELERADVVVDPADIELDPESQAWLESEQAHRTNRINVEILREYAAREPEGKPTRVRFDFLVSPVEVLEGARGRMRGLKLERNEIVDGRAKGTGEYTELECQLVFRSIGYSGVPLAGIPFDERRGLIRNEGGRVVDQNSDVCPGEYATGWIKRGPSGVIGTNKKDSLDTVSKLIEDAKAGRLPEPASDDIDALIAQTPHAVDWQGWEAIDRLEREAGEPQGRPRVKLVEWDELRRSSSSGTSCAAPPTAAR
;
A
#
# COMPACT_ATOMS: atom_id res chain seq x y z
N MET A 1 24.01 -39.83 -6.28
CA MET A 1 22.64 -39.27 -6.41
C MET A 1 22.80 -38.05 -7.29
N ALA A 2 22.16 -38.02 -8.47
CA ALA A 2 22.26 -36.84 -9.34
C ALA A 2 21.64 -35.66 -8.57
N THR A 3 22.45 -34.69 -8.21
CA THR A 3 22.01 -33.45 -7.57
C THR A 3 21.16 -32.70 -8.59
N SER A 4 19.84 -32.81 -8.50
CA SER A 4 18.93 -32.03 -9.35
C SER A 4 19.21 -30.56 -9.06
N ARG A 5 19.51 -29.76 -10.09
CA ARG A 5 19.67 -28.30 -9.95
C ARG A 5 18.39 -27.74 -9.29
N PRO A 6 18.51 -26.73 -8.40
CA PRO A 6 17.33 -26.08 -7.81
C PRO A 6 16.37 -25.54 -8.89
N PHE A 7 15.08 -25.53 -8.60
CA PHE A 7 14.10 -24.87 -9.45
C PHE A 7 14.26 -23.36 -9.35
N ARG A 8 14.55 -22.70 -10.48
CA ARG A 8 14.55 -21.24 -10.62
C ARG A 8 13.13 -20.66 -10.60
N VAL A 9 12.89 -19.68 -9.73
CA VAL A 9 11.61 -18.97 -9.59
C VAL A 9 11.82 -17.46 -9.66
N ALA A 10 11.07 -16.78 -10.54
CA ALA A 10 10.97 -15.33 -10.52
C ALA A 10 9.80 -14.90 -9.62
N VAL A 11 10.02 -13.93 -8.73
CA VAL A 11 8.96 -13.32 -7.92
C VAL A 11 8.87 -11.85 -8.30
N ILE A 12 7.70 -11.41 -8.77
CA ILE A 12 7.49 -10.07 -9.32
C ILE A 12 6.79 -9.19 -8.29
N GLY A 13 7.52 -8.24 -7.71
CA GLY A 13 7.10 -7.34 -6.65
C GLY A 13 7.71 -7.71 -5.30
N SER A 14 8.47 -6.80 -4.71
CA SER A 14 9.21 -6.98 -3.46
C SER A 14 8.46 -6.46 -2.23
N GLY A 15 7.13 -6.39 -2.30
CA GLY A 15 6.29 -6.15 -1.12
C GLY A 15 6.29 -7.35 -0.15
N PRO A 16 5.51 -7.28 0.95
CA PRO A 16 5.42 -8.38 1.92
C PRO A 16 5.10 -9.74 1.31
N ALA A 17 4.18 -9.79 0.34
CA ALA A 17 3.80 -11.05 -0.29
C ALA A 17 4.95 -11.68 -1.09
N GLY A 18 5.71 -10.86 -1.83
CA GLY A 18 6.89 -11.31 -2.57
C GLY A 18 7.98 -11.83 -1.65
N PHE A 19 8.30 -11.08 -0.59
CA PHE A 19 9.28 -11.56 0.41
C PHE A 19 8.80 -12.81 1.15
N TYR A 20 7.53 -12.89 1.58
CA TYR A 20 7.03 -14.08 2.26
C TYR A 20 7.08 -15.32 1.36
N ALA A 21 6.70 -15.19 0.07
CA ALA A 21 6.84 -16.28 -0.89
C ALA A 21 8.32 -16.68 -1.07
N THR A 22 9.21 -15.70 -1.23
CA THR A 22 10.66 -15.89 -1.36
C THR A 22 11.24 -16.61 -0.14
N THR A 23 10.96 -16.15 1.08
CA THR A 23 11.43 -16.80 2.32
C THR A 23 11.00 -18.26 2.39
N GLN A 24 9.77 -18.57 1.98
CA GLN A 24 9.22 -19.92 2.05
C GLN A 24 9.81 -20.85 0.98
N LEU A 25 10.03 -20.35 -0.24
CA LEU A 25 10.72 -21.09 -1.30
C LEU A 25 12.15 -21.43 -0.89
N LEU A 26 12.89 -20.45 -0.37
CA LEU A 26 14.28 -20.64 0.05
C LEU A 26 14.41 -21.58 1.27
N ALA A 27 13.38 -21.65 2.12
CA ALA A 27 13.32 -22.59 3.24
C ALA A 27 12.94 -24.03 2.84
N SER A 28 12.49 -24.26 1.60
CA SER A 28 12.18 -25.61 1.12
C SER A 28 13.45 -26.38 0.79
N ALA A 29 13.59 -27.57 1.39
CA ALA A 29 14.72 -28.47 1.15
C ALA A 29 14.42 -29.58 0.13
N ASP A 30 13.14 -29.84 -0.16
CA ASP A 30 12.72 -30.83 -1.15
C ASP A 30 11.37 -30.41 -1.79
N PRO A 31 11.37 -29.93 -3.04
CA PRO A 31 12.56 -29.64 -3.84
C PRO A 31 13.23 -28.33 -3.38
N GLU A 32 14.47 -28.10 -3.84
CA GLU A 32 15.20 -26.85 -3.60
C GLU A 32 14.86 -25.79 -4.66
N PHE A 33 14.94 -24.51 -4.27
CA PHE A 33 14.64 -23.37 -5.14
C PHE A 33 15.75 -22.30 -5.09
N GLU A 34 15.93 -21.65 -6.24
CA GLU A 34 16.65 -20.38 -6.42
C GLU A 34 15.62 -19.30 -6.77
N VAL A 35 15.74 -18.12 -6.14
CA VAL A 35 14.73 -17.07 -6.26
C VAL A 35 15.34 -15.76 -6.68
N ASP A 36 14.80 -15.21 -7.77
CA ASP A 36 15.06 -13.84 -8.21
C ASP A 36 13.83 -12.98 -7.91
N LEU A 37 14.00 -12.01 -7.00
CA LEU A 37 12.96 -11.08 -6.60
C LEU A 37 13.10 -9.78 -7.40
N TYR A 38 12.15 -9.54 -8.30
CA TYR A 38 12.08 -8.36 -9.15
C TYR A 38 11.23 -7.27 -8.48
N ASP A 39 11.62 -6.01 -8.68
CA ASP A 39 10.77 -4.85 -8.37
C ASP A 39 11.02 -3.73 -9.37
N ARG A 40 9.95 -3.01 -9.75
CA ARG A 40 10.08 -1.83 -10.61
C ARG A 40 10.82 -0.70 -9.90
N LEU A 41 10.77 -0.64 -8.57
CA LEU A 41 11.47 0.36 -7.79
C LEU A 41 12.89 -0.10 -7.46
N PRO A 42 13.87 0.83 -7.39
CA PRO A 42 15.20 0.55 -6.84
C PRO A 42 15.15 0.12 -5.37
N THR A 43 14.09 0.51 -4.65
CA THR A 43 13.91 0.25 -3.22
C THR A 43 12.87 -0.84 -2.99
N PRO A 44 13.17 -1.86 -2.17
CA PRO A 44 12.26 -2.95 -1.92
C PRO A 44 11.20 -2.61 -0.85
N PHE A 45 10.43 -3.63 -0.46
CA PHE A 45 9.44 -3.65 0.63
C PHE A 45 8.05 -3.10 0.30
N GLY A 46 7.87 -2.56 -0.90
CA GLY A 46 6.58 -2.05 -1.38
C GLY A 46 5.87 -1.15 -0.36
N LEU A 47 4.60 -1.43 -0.07
CA LEU A 47 3.80 -0.61 0.86
C LEU A 47 4.32 -0.60 2.30
N VAL A 48 5.25 -1.46 2.73
CA VAL A 48 5.89 -1.29 4.06
C VAL A 48 6.73 -0.02 4.09
N ARG A 49 7.37 0.32 2.98
CA ARG A 49 8.18 1.52 2.81
C ARG A 49 7.35 2.71 2.33
N ALA A 50 6.48 2.47 1.34
CA ALA A 50 5.76 3.51 0.60
C ALA A 50 4.28 3.70 0.99
N GLY A 51 3.75 2.87 1.89
CA GLY A 51 2.33 2.90 2.29
C GLY A 51 2.14 3.14 3.79
N VAL A 52 2.74 2.29 4.63
CA VAL A 52 2.67 2.39 6.09
C VAL A 52 3.09 3.80 6.52
N ALA A 53 2.21 4.45 7.29
CA ALA A 53 2.40 5.82 7.70
C ALA A 53 3.74 6.02 8.46
N PRO A 54 4.44 7.15 8.25
CA PRO A 54 5.72 7.44 8.89
C PRO A 54 5.73 7.42 10.41
N ASP A 55 4.59 7.76 11.02
CA ASP A 55 4.35 7.72 12.46
C ASP A 55 4.07 6.30 13.01
N HIS A 56 4.07 5.28 12.15
CA HIS A 56 3.97 3.86 12.51
C HIS A 56 5.26 3.05 12.28
N PRO A 57 6.42 3.47 12.81
CA PRO A 57 7.70 2.81 12.53
C PRO A 57 7.76 1.36 13.04
N LYS A 58 6.97 1.01 14.06
CA LYS A 58 6.89 -0.36 14.61
C LYS A 58 6.38 -1.36 13.56
N ILE A 59 5.43 -0.95 12.71
CA ILE A 59 4.89 -1.81 11.64
C ILE A 59 5.97 -2.07 10.57
N LYS A 60 6.82 -1.07 10.30
CA LYS A 60 7.94 -1.18 9.35
C LYS A 60 9.04 -2.15 9.81
N ALA A 61 9.08 -2.54 11.09
CA ALA A 61 10.09 -3.46 11.62
C ALA A 61 10.09 -4.86 10.99
N VAL A 62 9.01 -5.24 10.27
CA VAL A 62 8.95 -6.48 9.49
C VAL A 62 10.06 -6.58 8.45
N THR A 63 10.59 -5.46 7.95
CA THR A 63 11.67 -5.45 6.95
C THR A 63 12.93 -6.17 7.44
N LYS A 64 13.19 -6.20 8.76
CA LYS A 64 14.32 -6.97 9.33
C LYS A 64 14.27 -8.47 8.98
N ALA A 65 13.08 -9.04 8.87
CA ALA A 65 12.91 -10.43 8.46
C ALA A 65 13.14 -10.60 6.94
N PHE A 66 12.85 -9.57 6.15
CA PHE A 66 13.08 -9.52 4.72
C PHE A 66 14.58 -9.35 4.41
N ASP A 67 15.27 -8.48 5.16
CA ASP A 67 16.73 -8.33 5.11
C ASP A 67 17.42 -9.69 5.37
N LYS A 68 16.97 -10.43 6.40
CA LYS A 68 17.48 -11.79 6.66
C LYS A 68 17.21 -12.77 5.52
N THR A 69 16.12 -12.60 4.78
CA THR A 69 15.84 -13.44 3.60
C THR A 69 16.83 -13.12 2.48
N ALA A 70 17.16 -11.85 2.31
CA ALA A 70 18.08 -11.39 1.27
C ALA A 70 19.54 -11.84 1.48
N THR A 71 19.92 -12.28 2.68
CA THR A 71 21.26 -12.85 2.94
C THR A 71 21.42 -14.31 2.48
N HIS A 72 20.37 -14.94 1.95
CA HIS A 72 20.41 -16.34 1.52
C HIS A 72 21.20 -16.48 0.21
N GLU A 73 22.08 -17.48 0.09
CA GLU A 73 22.97 -17.63 -1.09
C GLU A 73 22.22 -17.85 -2.42
N ARG A 74 21.03 -18.45 -2.34
CA ARG A 74 20.11 -18.68 -3.48
C ARG A 74 19.11 -17.54 -3.75
N PHE A 75 19.32 -16.37 -3.16
CA PHE A 75 18.52 -15.18 -3.39
C PHE A 75 19.26 -14.18 -4.25
N ARG A 76 18.55 -13.55 -5.19
CA ARG A 76 18.99 -12.34 -5.88
C ARG A 76 17.85 -11.34 -5.96
N PHE A 77 18.21 -10.06 -5.89
CA PHE A 77 17.28 -8.94 -6.06
C PHE A 77 17.57 -8.24 -7.39
N ALA A 78 16.51 -7.87 -8.10
CA ALA A 78 16.54 -7.09 -9.33
C ALA A 78 15.53 -5.93 -9.21
N GLY A 79 15.92 -4.89 -8.47
CA GLY A 79 15.17 -3.64 -8.35
C GLY A 79 15.37 -2.75 -9.58
N GLY A 80 14.46 -1.81 -9.80
CA GLY A 80 14.50 -0.97 -11.01
C GLY A 80 14.21 -1.75 -12.29
N VAL A 81 13.58 -2.93 -12.22
CA VAL A 81 13.24 -3.77 -13.37
C VAL A 81 11.73 -3.99 -13.40
N GLU A 82 11.05 -3.43 -14.40
CA GLU A 82 9.60 -3.46 -14.51
C GLU A 82 9.11 -4.53 -15.50
N LEU A 83 8.21 -5.40 -15.03
CA LEU A 83 7.51 -6.35 -15.87
C LEU A 83 6.54 -5.62 -16.82
N GLY A 84 6.70 -5.88 -18.12
CA GLY A 84 5.95 -5.26 -19.20
C GLY A 84 6.70 -4.11 -19.88
N THR A 85 7.75 -3.59 -19.25
CA THR A 85 8.62 -2.53 -19.79
C THR A 85 10.01 -3.07 -20.10
N ASP A 86 10.71 -3.58 -19.08
CA ASP A 86 12.10 -4.01 -19.17
C ASP A 86 12.22 -5.53 -19.41
N VAL A 87 11.29 -6.30 -18.84
CA VAL A 87 11.17 -7.75 -19.05
C VAL A 87 9.75 -8.10 -19.43
N SER A 88 9.55 -9.02 -20.38
CA SER A 88 8.21 -9.50 -20.75
C SER A 88 7.80 -10.75 -19.97
N ARG A 89 6.51 -11.08 -20.01
CA ARG A 89 6.01 -12.37 -19.49
C ARG A 89 6.70 -13.54 -20.19
N GLU A 90 6.92 -13.43 -21.49
CA GLU A 90 7.57 -14.42 -22.33
C GLU A 90 9.03 -14.62 -21.91
N ASP A 91 9.76 -13.54 -21.62
CA ASP A 91 11.13 -13.62 -21.12
C ASP A 91 11.19 -14.38 -19.80
N LEU A 92 10.32 -14.03 -18.84
CA LEU A 92 10.28 -14.73 -17.55
C LEU A 92 9.95 -16.22 -17.74
N ARG A 93 8.98 -16.56 -18.59
CA ARG A 93 8.62 -17.96 -18.85
C ARG A 93 9.72 -18.74 -19.59
N ALA A 94 10.56 -18.07 -20.37
CA ALA A 94 11.68 -18.70 -21.04
C ALA A 94 12.87 -18.99 -20.10
N HIS A 95 12.98 -18.26 -18.98
CA HIS A 95 14.16 -18.32 -18.10
C HIS A 95 13.90 -19.01 -16.75
N TYR A 96 12.63 -19.11 -16.32
CA TYR A 96 12.23 -19.63 -15.02
C TYR A 96 11.28 -20.82 -15.12
N HIS A 97 11.39 -21.74 -14.16
CA HIS A 97 10.45 -22.86 -14.03
C HIS A 97 9.11 -22.35 -13.50
N ALA A 98 9.12 -21.28 -12.71
CA ALA A 98 7.92 -20.65 -12.21
C ALA A 98 8.06 -19.13 -12.06
N VAL A 99 6.93 -18.43 -12.18
CA VAL A 99 6.79 -17.00 -11.94
C VAL A 99 5.69 -16.79 -10.90
N ILE A 100 5.97 -16.03 -9.85
CA ILE A 100 4.99 -15.62 -8.83
C ILE A 100 4.74 -14.12 -8.96
N TYR A 101 3.51 -13.75 -9.32
CA TYR A 101 3.07 -12.36 -9.34
C TYR A 101 2.66 -11.90 -7.93
N ALA A 102 3.43 -10.98 -7.37
CA ALA A 102 3.25 -10.37 -6.06
C ALA A 102 3.13 -8.83 -6.14
N VAL A 103 2.65 -8.33 -7.28
CA VAL A 103 2.61 -6.89 -7.65
C VAL A 103 1.62 -6.03 -6.85
N GLY A 104 0.87 -6.63 -5.93
CA GLY A 104 -0.06 -5.90 -5.06
C GLY A 104 -1.27 -5.30 -5.80
N SER A 105 -1.71 -4.13 -5.36
CA SER A 105 -2.79 -3.36 -5.99
C SER A 105 -2.36 -1.91 -6.02
N ALA A 106 -1.98 -1.42 -7.20
CA ALA A 106 -1.25 -0.17 -7.36
C ALA A 106 -2.13 1.08 -7.52
N THR A 107 -3.43 0.92 -7.78
CA THR A 107 -4.33 2.05 -8.05
C THR A 107 -5.50 2.08 -7.10
N ASP A 108 -6.19 3.21 -7.02
CA ASP A 108 -7.43 3.37 -6.26
C ASP A 108 -8.68 3.00 -7.06
N ARG A 109 -9.74 2.67 -6.33
CA ARG A 109 -11.09 2.63 -6.89
C ARG A 109 -11.62 4.04 -7.09
N ARG A 110 -12.32 4.24 -8.21
CA ARG A 110 -13.07 5.48 -8.48
C ARG A 110 -14.40 5.49 -7.74
N LEU A 111 -14.85 6.67 -7.34
CA LEU A 111 -16.20 6.91 -6.81
C LEU A 111 -17.25 6.74 -7.91
N GLY A 112 -16.91 7.11 -9.15
CA GLY A 112 -17.82 7.05 -10.30
C GLY A 112 -18.92 8.11 -10.23
N ILE A 113 -18.62 9.27 -9.65
CA ILE A 113 -19.56 10.39 -9.46
C ILE A 113 -19.18 11.60 -10.33
N PRO A 114 -20.13 12.47 -10.69
CA PRO A 114 -19.81 13.70 -11.41
C PRO A 114 -18.81 14.58 -10.64
N GLY A 115 -17.88 15.21 -11.37
CA GLY A 115 -16.87 16.10 -10.81
C GLY A 115 -15.66 15.40 -10.15
N GLU A 116 -15.59 14.06 -10.14
CA GLU A 116 -14.49 13.31 -9.50
C GLU A 116 -13.09 13.70 -10.01
N ASP A 117 -12.99 14.23 -11.23
CA ASP A 117 -11.75 14.67 -11.89
C ASP A 117 -11.42 16.16 -11.68
N LEU A 118 -12.19 16.89 -10.86
CA LEU A 118 -11.91 18.30 -10.55
C LEU A 118 -10.60 18.47 -9.76
N ASP A 119 -9.93 19.60 -9.94
CA ASP A 119 -8.74 19.96 -9.15
C ASP A 119 -9.11 20.03 -7.65
N GLY A 120 -8.37 19.30 -6.83
CA GLY A 120 -8.64 19.06 -5.41
C GLY A 120 -9.26 17.68 -5.08
N SER A 121 -9.67 16.90 -6.08
CA SER A 121 -10.21 15.53 -5.90
C SER A 121 -9.13 14.47 -6.16
N HIS A 122 -8.50 14.00 -5.08
CA HIS A 122 -7.32 13.14 -5.14
C HIS A 122 -7.57 11.73 -4.64
N ALA A 123 -6.77 10.79 -5.12
CA ALA A 123 -6.72 9.46 -4.55
C ALA A 123 -6.00 9.51 -3.20
N ALA A 124 -6.49 8.78 -2.19
CA ALA A 124 -5.80 8.69 -0.92
C ALA A 124 -4.41 8.05 -1.09
N THR A 125 -4.25 7.11 -2.03
CA THR A 125 -2.98 6.42 -2.24
C THR A 125 -1.92 7.32 -2.85
N GLU A 126 -2.31 8.28 -3.69
CA GLU A 126 -1.42 9.32 -4.22
C GLU A 126 -0.85 10.16 -3.08
N PHE A 127 -1.71 10.61 -2.15
CA PHE A 127 -1.28 11.37 -0.98
C PHE A 127 -0.39 10.56 -0.05
N VAL A 128 -0.74 9.29 0.18
CA VAL A 128 0.04 8.35 0.99
C VAL A 128 1.43 8.10 0.40
N ALA A 129 1.49 7.87 -0.91
CA ALA A 129 2.73 7.63 -1.62
C ALA A 129 3.60 8.89 -1.65
N TRP A 130 2.99 10.07 -1.84
CA TRP A 130 3.63 11.37 -1.79
C TRP A 130 4.32 11.62 -0.44
N TYR A 131 3.58 11.55 0.68
CA TYR A 131 4.21 11.81 1.99
C TYR A 131 5.21 10.72 2.38
N ASN A 132 5.10 9.51 1.82
CA ASN A 132 6.08 8.44 2.01
C ASN A 132 7.28 8.53 1.05
N GLY A 133 7.36 9.54 0.18
CA GLY A 133 8.50 9.74 -0.72
C GLY A 133 8.60 8.70 -1.83
N HIS A 134 7.46 8.22 -2.33
CA HIS A 134 7.42 7.36 -3.50
C HIS A 134 7.78 8.18 -4.76
N PRO A 135 8.73 7.74 -5.61
CA PRO A 135 9.25 8.57 -6.69
C PRO A 135 8.26 8.92 -7.81
N ASP A 136 7.28 8.06 -8.07
CA ASP A 136 6.20 8.41 -9.03
C ASP A 136 5.24 9.51 -8.54
N TYR A 137 5.23 9.80 -7.24
CA TYR A 137 4.24 10.69 -6.62
C TYR A 137 4.90 11.90 -5.92
N SER A 138 6.23 11.96 -5.82
CA SER A 138 6.96 13.03 -5.14
C SER A 138 6.70 14.42 -5.74
N GLY A 139 6.46 14.47 -7.05
CA GLY A 139 6.14 15.70 -7.79
C GLY A 139 4.68 16.13 -7.74
N LEU A 140 3.81 15.42 -7.00
CA LEU A 140 2.42 15.85 -6.83
C LEU A 140 2.31 17.06 -5.90
N GLU A 141 1.36 17.94 -6.21
CA GLU A 141 1.03 19.11 -5.40
C GLU A 141 -0.35 18.94 -4.77
N PHE A 142 -0.44 19.23 -3.47
CA PHE A 142 -1.71 19.24 -2.73
C PHE A 142 -1.88 20.62 -2.09
N ASP A 143 -2.97 21.32 -2.43
CA ASP A 143 -3.22 22.71 -1.98
C ASP A 143 -3.75 22.77 -0.53
N LEU A 144 -2.98 22.21 0.41
CA LEU A 144 -3.31 22.19 1.84
C LEU A 144 -3.15 23.55 2.52
N LEU A 145 -2.42 24.48 1.90
CA LEU A 145 -2.25 25.84 2.43
C LEU A 145 -3.53 26.67 2.31
N ASN A 146 -4.28 26.48 1.22
CA ASN A 146 -5.54 27.19 0.98
C ASN A 146 -6.78 26.37 1.39
N ALA A 147 -6.60 25.13 1.85
CA ALA A 147 -7.68 24.29 2.34
C ALA A 147 -7.98 24.57 3.81
N LYS A 148 -9.19 25.07 4.10
CA LYS A 148 -9.73 25.15 5.46
C LYS A 148 -10.37 23.84 5.88
N ARG A 149 -11.08 23.18 4.96
CA ARG A 149 -11.71 21.88 5.18
C ARG A 149 -11.26 20.87 4.13
N VAL A 150 -10.90 19.68 4.61
CA VAL A 150 -10.57 18.51 3.79
C VAL A 150 -11.59 17.41 4.06
N ALA A 151 -12.08 16.74 3.02
CA ALA A 151 -12.89 15.53 3.15
C ALA A 151 -12.06 14.28 2.86
N VAL A 152 -12.31 13.19 3.57
CA VAL A 152 -11.72 11.87 3.31
C VAL A 152 -12.86 10.86 3.18
N VAL A 153 -13.00 10.24 2.02
CA VAL A 153 -14.10 9.31 1.75
C VAL A 153 -13.65 7.88 2.03
N GLY A 154 -14.23 7.26 3.06
CA GLY A 154 -13.95 5.88 3.45
C GLY A 154 -13.69 5.73 4.94
N ASN A 155 -13.99 4.54 5.48
CA ASN A 155 -13.71 4.21 6.88
C ASN A 155 -12.73 3.03 7.05
N GLY A 156 -11.60 3.05 6.36
CA GLY A 156 -10.51 2.08 6.56
C GLY A 156 -9.24 2.75 7.06
N ASN A 157 -8.24 2.00 7.52
CA ASN A 157 -7.03 2.56 8.13
C ASN A 157 -6.35 3.64 7.28
N VAL A 158 -6.34 3.49 5.95
CA VAL A 158 -5.78 4.52 5.04
C VAL A 158 -6.49 5.86 5.19
N ALA A 159 -7.80 5.88 5.42
CA ALA A 159 -8.54 7.13 5.65
C ALA A 159 -8.15 7.78 6.98
N ILE A 160 -7.92 6.98 8.03
CA ILE A 160 -7.35 7.48 9.30
C ILE A 160 -5.95 8.01 9.05
N ASP A 161 -5.08 7.29 8.34
CA ASP A 161 -3.71 7.72 8.07
C ASP A 161 -3.68 9.07 7.34
N VAL A 162 -4.50 9.25 6.29
CA VAL A 162 -4.64 10.54 5.60
C VAL A 162 -5.07 11.64 6.56
N ALA A 163 -6.15 11.40 7.32
CA ALA A 163 -6.66 12.41 8.25
C ALA A 163 -5.67 12.75 9.36
N ARG A 164 -4.98 11.74 9.88
CA ARG A 164 -3.97 11.85 10.93
C ARG A 164 -2.77 12.65 10.43
N MET A 165 -2.20 12.29 9.27
CA MET A 165 -1.06 12.99 8.69
C MET A 165 -1.34 14.49 8.45
N ILE A 166 -2.57 14.86 8.05
CA ILE A 166 -2.98 16.26 7.90
C ILE A 166 -3.10 16.97 9.27
N ALA A 167 -3.48 16.23 10.31
CA ALA A 167 -3.75 16.73 11.64
C ALA A 167 -2.55 16.74 12.59
N LEU A 168 -1.45 16.05 12.27
CA LEU A 168 -0.25 15.98 13.12
C LEU A 168 0.34 17.37 13.39
N ALA A 169 0.86 17.55 14.60
CA ALA A 169 1.70 18.68 14.96
C ALA A 169 3.11 18.54 14.33
N GLU A 170 3.82 19.66 14.23
CA GLU A 170 5.18 19.70 13.66
C GLU A 170 6.15 18.76 14.38
N GLY A 171 6.07 18.69 15.72
CA GLY A 171 6.93 17.82 16.53
C GLY A 171 6.66 16.33 16.30
N GLU A 172 5.41 15.96 16.08
CA GLU A 172 5.01 14.58 15.78
C GLU A 172 5.47 14.16 14.38
N LEU A 173 5.49 15.10 13.42
CA LEU A 173 5.84 14.83 12.02
C LEU A 173 7.35 14.80 11.77
N THR A 174 8.10 15.75 12.32
CA THR A 174 9.53 15.99 12.00
C THR A 174 10.48 14.92 12.53
N THR A 175 10.01 14.04 13.42
CA THR A 175 10.80 12.91 13.96
C THR A 175 10.61 11.61 13.16
N THR A 176 9.79 11.62 12.11
CA THR A 176 9.42 10.44 11.31
C THR A 176 10.26 10.31 10.03
N ASP A 177 9.99 9.26 9.24
CA ASP A 177 10.54 9.08 7.88
C ASP A 177 9.67 9.69 6.77
N THR A 178 8.82 10.67 7.10
CA THR A 178 8.04 11.45 6.12
C THR A 178 8.98 12.15 5.15
N ALA A 179 8.63 12.24 3.87
CA ALA A 179 9.41 12.95 2.86
C ALA A 179 9.48 14.46 3.14
N ASP A 180 10.64 15.07 2.91
CA ASP A 180 10.90 16.47 3.28
C ASP A 180 9.93 17.45 2.60
N HIS A 181 9.67 17.27 1.30
CA HIS A 181 8.69 18.08 0.56
C HIS A 181 7.29 18.02 1.19
N ALA A 182 6.91 16.87 1.74
CA ALA A 182 5.61 16.69 2.39
C ALA A 182 5.59 17.33 3.78
N ILE A 183 6.69 17.24 4.53
CA ILE A 183 6.83 17.94 5.82
C ILE A 183 6.65 19.44 5.64
N GLU A 184 7.25 20.03 4.59
CA GLU A 184 7.14 21.46 4.30
C GLU A 184 5.68 21.89 4.07
N VAL A 185 4.95 21.14 3.23
CA VAL A 185 3.54 21.42 2.92
C VAL A 185 2.65 21.21 4.14
N LEU A 186 2.80 20.10 4.87
CA LEU A 186 2.00 19.76 6.04
C LEU A 186 2.20 20.78 7.18
N ARG A 187 3.43 21.25 7.39
CA ARG A 187 3.74 22.30 8.37
C ARG A 187 3.10 23.65 8.02
N ALA A 188 3.06 23.97 6.72
CA ALA A 188 2.43 25.19 6.23
C ALA A 188 0.89 25.11 6.18
N ALA A 189 0.32 23.90 6.23
CA ALA A 189 -1.12 23.68 6.13
C ALA A 189 -1.91 24.41 7.23
N ARG A 190 -3.06 24.97 6.84
CA ARG A 190 -3.99 25.71 7.73
C ARG A 190 -5.36 25.05 7.78
N VAL A 191 -5.39 23.73 7.68
CA VAL A 191 -6.61 22.93 7.77
C VAL A 191 -7.21 23.06 9.17
N GLU A 192 -8.42 23.59 9.23
CA GLU A 192 -9.23 23.78 10.43
C GLU A 192 -10.07 22.52 10.72
N GLU A 193 -10.44 21.75 9.68
CA GLU A 193 -11.27 20.56 9.82
C GLU A 193 -10.97 19.49 8.76
N VAL A 194 -10.83 18.24 9.21
CA VAL A 194 -10.82 17.05 8.35
C VAL A 194 -12.08 16.25 8.61
N VAL A 195 -12.88 15.97 7.58
CA VAL A 195 -14.14 15.21 7.71
C VAL A 195 -13.99 13.85 7.06
N ILE A 196 -14.08 12.79 7.87
CA ILE A 196 -14.04 11.40 7.42
C ILE A 196 -15.47 10.94 7.15
N LEU A 197 -15.78 10.67 5.88
CA LEU A 197 -17.11 10.33 5.40
C LEU A 197 -17.27 8.81 5.25
N GLY A 198 -18.27 8.27 5.96
CA GLY A 198 -18.59 6.87 5.98
C GLY A 198 -19.96 6.54 5.39
N ARG A 199 -20.01 5.79 4.29
CA ARG A 199 -21.30 5.39 3.70
C ARG A 199 -22.16 4.46 4.57
N ARG A 200 -21.55 3.75 5.53
CA ARG A 200 -22.23 2.86 6.48
C ARG A 200 -22.08 3.41 7.90
N GLY A 201 -22.71 2.75 8.86
CA GLY A 201 -22.62 3.10 10.27
C GLY A 201 -21.27 2.75 10.91
N PRO A 202 -21.07 3.19 12.16
CA PRO A 202 -19.83 3.02 12.92
C PRO A 202 -19.48 1.55 13.18
N GLY A 203 -20.48 0.67 13.31
CA GLY A 203 -20.26 -0.77 13.47
C GLY A 203 -19.58 -1.41 12.26
N GLN A 204 -19.84 -0.91 11.06
CA GLN A 204 -19.29 -1.46 9.80
C GLN A 204 -18.00 -0.76 9.34
N ALA A 205 -17.45 0.15 10.16
CA ALA A 205 -16.15 0.77 9.90
C ALA A 205 -15.04 -0.31 9.87
N ALA A 206 -14.12 -0.17 8.91
CA ALA A 206 -13.01 -1.09 8.65
C ALA A 206 -11.69 -0.64 9.29
N PHE A 207 -11.71 0.40 10.13
CA PHE A 207 -10.58 0.77 10.97
C PHE A 207 -10.26 -0.34 11.98
N THR A 208 -8.99 -0.50 12.30
CA THR A 208 -8.57 -1.32 13.45
C THR A 208 -8.53 -0.48 14.72
N ASN A 209 -8.71 -1.14 15.87
CA ASN A 209 -8.91 -0.43 17.15
C ASN A 209 -7.71 0.44 17.58
N PRO A 210 -6.44 0.01 17.42
CA PRO A 210 -5.30 0.87 17.75
C PRO A 210 -5.29 2.19 16.98
N GLU A 211 -5.46 2.11 15.65
CA GLU A 211 -5.43 3.24 14.73
C GLU A 211 -6.56 4.23 15.02
N LEU A 212 -7.74 3.73 15.41
CA LEU A 212 -8.84 4.58 15.83
C LEU A 212 -8.57 5.26 17.18
N ARG A 213 -7.94 4.57 18.15
CA ARG A 213 -7.61 5.15 19.46
C ARG A 213 -6.56 6.25 19.38
N GLU A 214 -5.54 6.05 18.54
CA GLU A 214 -4.44 7.00 18.33
C GLU A 214 -4.94 8.37 17.86
N MET A 215 -6.10 8.45 17.20
CA MET A 215 -6.72 9.73 16.83
C MET A 215 -7.01 10.62 18.05
N GLY A 216 -7.32 10.01 19.20
CA GLY A 216 -7.58 10.73 20.45
C GLY A 216 -6.33 11.26 21.14
N GLU A 217 -5.13 10.92 20.65
CA GLU A 217 -3.84 11.32 21.22
C GLU A 217 -3.21 12.50 20.46
N LEU A 218 -3.83 12.96 19.36
CA LEU A 218 -3.32 14.04 18.52
C LEU A 218 -3.15 15.35 19.29
N GLU A 219 -1.96 15.94 19.25
CA GLU A 219 -1.65 17.17 19.97
C GLU A 219 -2.44 18.38 19.43
N ARG A 220 -2.62 18.43 18.10
CA ARG A 220 -3.20 19.57 17.37
C ARG A 220 -4.69 19.41 17.05
N ALA A 221 -5.27 18.22 17.21
CA ALA A 221 -6.64 17.97 16.78
C ALA A 221 -7.59 17.43 17.84
N ASP A 222 -8.80 17.99 17.88
CA ASP A 222 -9.94 17.42 18.60
C ASP A 222 -10.63 16.38 17.70
N VAL A 223 -10.95 15.21 18.25
CA VAL A 223 -11.79 14.22 17.56
C VAL A 223 -13.25 14.50 17.86
N VAL A 224 -14.05 14.67 16.82
CA VAL A 224 -15.47 15.02 16.91
C VAL A 224 -16.32 13.93 16.26
N VAL A 225 -17.33 13.47 16.98
CA VAL A 225 -18.33 12.53 16.48
C VAL A 225 -19.70 13.05 16.93
N ASP A 226 -20.65 13.17 16.02
CA ASP A 226 -22.01 13.58 16.37
C ASP A 226 -22.68 12.44 17.17
N PRO A 227 -23.26 12.71 18.36
CA PRO A 227 -24.05 11.72 19.09
C PRO A 227 -25.16 11.06 18.26
N ALA A 228 -25.75 11.77 17.28
CA ALA A 228 -26.76 11.20 16.39
C ALA A 228 -26.18 10.14 15.42
N ASP A 229 -24.90 10.25 15.05
CA ASP A 229 -24.25 9.34 14.09
C ASP A 229 -23.76 8.02 14.74
N ILE A 230 -23.73 7.95 16.07
CA ILE A 230 -23.38 6.74 16.84
C ILE A 230 -24.60 5.99 17.37
N GLU A 231 -25.80 6.54 17.20
CA GLU A 231 -27.05 5.81 17.45
C GLU A 231 -27.22 4.74 16.38
N LEU A 232 -27.15 3.48 16.81
CA LEU A 232 -27.24 2.34 15.91
C LEU A 232 -28.70 2.06 15.58
N ASP A 233 -28.99 1.89 14.29
CA ASP A 233 -30.27 1.35 13.86
C ASP A 233 -30.46 -0.10 14.37
N PRO A 234 -31.71 -0.59 14.48
CA PRO A 234 -31.98 -1.93 15.00
C PRO A 234 -31.27 -3.06 14.27
N GLU A 235 -31.06 -2.93 12.95
CA GLU A 235 -30.36 -3.94 12.15
C GLU A 235 -28.86 -3.97 12.48
N SER A 236 -28.22 -2.80 12.53
CA SER A 236 -26.81 -2.66 12.93
C SER A 236 -26.56 -3.13 14.35
N GLN A 237 -27.46 -2.84 15.29
CA GLN A 237 -27.39 -3.31 16.68
C GLN A 237 -27.47 -4.84 16.74
N ALA A 238 -28.46 -5.45 16.08
CA ALA A 238 -28.60 -6.90 16.04
C ALA A 238 -27.41 -7.59 15.37
N TRP A 239 -26.85 -7.00 14.31
CA TRP A 239 -25.64 -7.51 13.66
C TRP A 239 -24.42 -7.48 14.60
N LEU A 240 -24.21 -6.38 15.33
CA LEU A 240 -23.10 -6.26 16.30
C LEU A 240 -23.20 -7.26 17.44
N GLU A 241 -24.41 -7.60 17.89
CA GLU A 241 -24.68 -8.60 18.93
C GLU A 241 -24.53 -10.04 18.43
N SER A 242 -24.58 -10.25 17.11
CA SER A 242 -24.40 -11.56 16.49
C SER A 242 -22.95 -12.06 16.50
N GLU A 243 -22.77 -13.36 16.29
CA GLU A 243 -21.46 -13.99 16.07
C GLU A 243 -20.78 -13.57 14.75
N GLN A 244 -21.50 -12.89 13.85
CA GLN A 244 -20.94 -12.46 12.56
C GLN A 244 -20.05 -11.21 12.70
N ALA A 245 -20.33 -10.36 13.69
CA ALA A 245 -19.53 -9.17 13.95
C ALA A 245 -18.23 -9.54 14.65
N HIS A 246 -17.10 -9.06 14.12
CA HIS A 246 -15.81 -9.28 14.78
C HIS A 246 -15.74 -8.44 16.06
N ARG A 247 -14.95 -8.88 17.04
CA ARG A 247 -14.70 -8.11 18.29
C ARG A 247 -14.26 -6.67 18.01
N THR A 248 -13.48 -6.47 16.93
CA THR A 248 -13.03 -5.14 16.47
C THR A 248 -14.19 -4.20 16.18
N ASN A 249 -15.28 -4.69 15.59
CA ASN A 249 -16.44 -3.87 15.26
C ASN A 249 -17.12 -3.32 16.52
N ARG A 250 -17.26 -4.15 17.56
CA ARG A 250 -17.84 -3.74 18.86
C ARG A 250 -16.98 -2.68 19.54
N ILE A 251 -15.67 -2.92 19.59
CA ILE A 251 -14.71 -1.97 20.19
C ILE A 251 -14.67 -0.65 19.40
N ASN A 252 -14.83 -0.66 18.08
CA ASN A 252 -14.90 0.58 17.29
C ASN A 252 -16.08 1.45 17.73
N VAL A 253 -17.26 0.86 17.93
CA VAL A 253 -18.44 1.59 18.42
C VAL A 253 -18.22 2.14 19.83
N GLU A 254 -17.59 1.37 20.71
CA GLU A 254 -17.22 1.84 22.06
C GLU A 254 -16.31 3.07 22.01
N ILE A 255 -15.24 3.02 21.20
CA ILE A 255 -14.30 4.15 21.04
C ILE A 255 -15.01 5.39 20.46
N LEU A 256 -15.85 5.22 19.44
CA LEU A 256 -16.58 6.35 18.84
C LEU A 256 -17.60 6.96 19.81
N ARG A 257 -18.22 6.15 20.68
CA ARG A 257 -19.08 6.64 21.77
C ARG A 257 -18.29 7.44 22.80
N GLU A 258 -17.09 6.99 23.14
CA GLU A 258 -16.19 7.76 24.00
C GLU A 258 -15.85 9.11 23.37
N TYR A 259 -15.55 9.17 22.06
CA TYR A 259 -15.30 10.45 21.38
C TYR A 259 -16.53 11.36 21.32
N ALA A 260 -17.72 10.82 21.04
CA ALA A 260 -18.96 11.59 21.04
C ALA A 260 -19.30 12.20 22.41
N ALA A 261 -18.83 11.58 23.50
CA ALA A 261 -19.04 12.05 24.87
C ALA A 261 -17.97 13.04 25.37
N ARG A 262 -16.87 13.24 24.63
CA ARG A 262 -15.80 14.16 25.01
C ARG A 262 -16.16 15.59 24.62
N GLU A 263 -15.95 16.53 25.53
CA GLU A 263 -15.97 17.95 25.18
C GLU A 263 -14.68 18.31 24.43
N PRO A 264 -14.76 18.99 23.26
CA PRO A 264 -13.56 19.43 22.54
C PRO A 264 -12.70 20.36 23.40
N GLU A 265 -11.38 20.17 23.34
CA GLU A 265 -10.42 20.98 24.11
C GLU A 265 -10.17 22.36 23.48
N GLY A 266 -10.70 22.61 22.28
CA GLY A 266 -10.50 23.85 21.53
C GLY A 266 -9.19 23.85 20.74
N LYS A 267 -8.74 22.66 20.34
CA LYS A 267 -7.56 22.48 19.51
C LYS A 267 -7.77 23.13 18.13
N PRO A 268 -6.72 23.60 17.46
CA PRO A 268 -6.85 24.40 16.23
C PRO A 268 -7.38 23.61 15.02
N THR A 269 -7.33 22.28 15.07
CA THR A 269 -7.87 21.41 14.03
C THR A 269 -8.93 20.47 14.63
N ARG A 270 -9.94 20.09 13.85
CA ARG A 270 -10.93 19.07 14.22
C ARG A 270 -10.88 17.91 13.24
N VAL A 271 -10.90 16.68 13.72
CA VAL A 271 -11.15 15.49 12.90
C VAL A 271 -12.55 14.99 13.20
N ARG A 272 -13.45 15.18 12.25
CA ARG A 272 -14.86 14.86 12.38
C ARG A 272 -15.19 13.56 11.65
N PHE A 273 -15.88 12.64 12.32
CA PHE A 273 -16.40 11.41 11.69
C PHE A 273 -17.88 11.59 11.39
N ASP A 274 -18.25 11.50 10.11
CA ASP A 274 -19.64 11.51 9.67
C ASP A 274 -19.99 10.13 9.10
N PHE A 275 -21.03 9.50 9.64
CA PHE A 275 -21.47 8.16 9.22
C PHE A 275 -22.76 8.23 8.41
N LEU A 276 -23.12 7.10 7.79
CA LEU A 276 -24.31 6.97 6.95
C LEU A 276 -24.41 8.07 5.89
N VAL A 277 -23.29 8.41 5.25
CA VAL A 277 -23.24 9.48 4.25
C VAL A 277 -22.37 9.12 3.04
N SER A 278 -22.88 9.38 1.84
CA SER A 278 -22.20 9.08 0.57
C SER A 278 -22.00 10.38 -0.22
N PRO A 279 -20.80 10.67 -0.75
CA PRO A 279 -20.66 11.70 -1.76
C PRO A 279 -21.32 11.23 -3.06
N VAL A 280 -22.14 12.08 -3.66
CA VAL A 280 -22.85 11.79 -4.92
C VAL A 280 -22.43 12.69 -6.07
N GLU A 281 -21.74 13.80 -5.76
CA GLU A 281 -21.20 14.76 -6.72
C GLU A 281 -20.07 15.57 -6.06
N VAL A 282 -18.97 15.81 -6.78
CA VAL A 282 -17.98 16.81 -6.41
C VAL A 282 -18.37 18.13 -7.07
N LEU A 283 -18.57 19.16 -6.25
CA LEU A 283 -19.12 20.43 -6.71
C LEU A 283 -18.02 21.31 -7.29
N GLU A 284 -18.20 21.75 -8.53
CA GLU A 284 -17.29 22.67 -9.20
C GLU A 284 -17.40 24.09 -8.63
N GLY A 285 -16.24 24.72 -8.42
CA GLY A 285 -16.04 26.10 -8.06
C GLY A 285 -15.37 26.90 -9.18
N ALA A 286 -14.56 27.90 -8.83
CA ALA A 286 -13.88 28.72 -9.82
C ALA A 286 -12.74 27.94 -10.50
N ARG A 287 -12.58 28.15 -11.81
CA ARG A 287 -11.44 27.64 -12.62
C ARG A 287 -11.26 26.11 -12.56
N GLY A 288 -12.35 25.34 -12.50
CA GLY A 288 -12.29 23.87 -12.49
C GLY A 288 -11.80 23.24 -11.18
N ARG A 289 -11.73 24.03 -10.10
CA ARG A 289 -11.44 23.54 -8.74
C ARG A 289 -12.69 23.07 -8.04
N MET A 290 -12.57 22.08 -7.17
CA MET A 290 -13.69 21.73 -6.28
C MET A 290 -13.95 22.84 -5.26
N ARG A 291 -15.23 23.02 -4.91
CA ARG A 291 -15.67 23.88 -3.79
C ARG A 291 -16.31 23.08 -2.64
N GLY A 292 -16.60 21.80 -2.87
CA GLY A 292 -17.26 20.96 -1.88
C GLY A 292 -17.79 19.66 -2.46
N LEU A 293 -18.55 18.95 -1.63
CA LEU A 293 -19.21 17.70 -1.97
C LEU A 293 -20.72 17.84 -1.77
N LYS A 294 -21.49 17.31 -2.71
CA LYS A 294 -22.89 16.98 -2.45
C LYS A 294 -22.94 15.61 -1.81
N LEU A 295 -23.54 15.56 -0.63
CA LEU A 295 -23.65 14.36 0.17
C LEU A 295 -25.11 13.89 0.17
N GLU A 296 -25.32 12.58 0.14
CA GLU A 296 -26.60 11.94 0.35
C GLU A 296 -26.56 11.14 1.65
N ARG A 297 -27.60 11.32 2.49
CA ARG A 297 -27.78 10.52 3.70
C ARG A 297 -28.18 9.10 3.32
N ASN A 298 -27.65 8.13 4.05
CA ASN A 298 -27.94 6.72 3.87
C ASN A 298 -28.73 6.16 5.05
N GLU A 299 -29.42 5.06 4.77
CA GLU A 299 -29.90 4.10 5.75
C GLU A 299 -29.26 2.73 5.49
N ILE A 300 -29.23 1.87 6.50
CA ILE A 300 -28.84 0.46 6.32
C ILE A 300 -30.09 -0.34 5.96
N VAL A 301 -30.04 -1.02 4.83
CA VAL A 301 -31.07 -1.96 4.36
C VAL A 301 -30.37 -3.22 3.88
N ASP A 302 -30.68 -4.36 4.50
CA ASP A 302 -30.11 -5.68 4.17
C ASP A 302 -28.57 -5.67 4.21
N GLY A 303 -28.00 -5.02 5.24
CA GLY A 303 -26.57 -4.89 5.48
C GLY A 303 -25.84 -3.95 4.52
N ARG A 304 -26.58 -3.19 3.69
CA ARG A 304 -26.02 -2.28 2.68
C ARG A 304 -26.48 -0.86 2.92
N ALA A 305 -25.62 0.10 2.58
CA ALA A 305 -25.99 1.51 2.55
C ALA A 305 -26.90 1.78 1.36
N LYS A 306 -28.03 2.44 1.62
CA LYS A 306 -28.99 2.89 0.60
C LYS A 306 -29.29 4.37 0.82
N GLY A 307 -29.20 5.16 -0.24
CA GLY A 307 -29.51 6.60 -0.19
C GLY A 307 -30.98 6.85 0.14
N THR A 308 -31.23 7.85 0.99
CA THR A 308 -32.58 8.26 1.41
C THR A 308 -33.19 9.30 0.46
N GLY A 309 -32.40 9.87 -0.45
CA GLY A 309 -32.78 11.05 -1.23
C GLY A 309 -32.68 12.38 -0.47
N GLU A 310 -32.18 12.38 0.77
CA GLU A 310 -31.89 13.60 1.52
C GLU A 310 -30.45 14.06 1.24
N TYR A 311 -30.30 15.29 0.74
CA TYR A 311 -29.02 15.82 0.30
C TYR A 311 -28.55 17.02 1.14
N THR A 312 -27.25 17.10 1.38
CA THR A 312 -26.57 18.25 1.99
C THR A 312 -25.33 18.63 1.18
N GLU A 313 -24.83 19.85 1.35
CA GLU A 313 -23.53 20.26 0.80
C GLU A 313 -22.50 20.36 1.93
N LEU A 314 -21.33 19.77 1.71
CA LEU A 314 -20.15 19.96 2.53
C LEU A 314 -19.16 20.84 1.77
N GLU A 315 -18.99 22.09 2.20
CA GLU A 315 -17.93 22.96 1.66
C GLU A 315 -16.55 22.42 2.05
N CYS A 316 -15.72 22.07 1.09
CA CYS A 316 -14.33 21.66 1.30
C CYS A 316 -13.50 21.93 0.05
N GLN A 317 -12.19 22.12 0.23
CA GLN A 317 -11.28 22.49 -0.85
C GLN A 317 -10.52 21.28 -1.41
N LEU A 318 -10.47 20.19 -0.65
CA LEU A 318 -9.83 18.94 -1.03
C LEU A 318 -10.71 17.75 -0.62
N VAL A 319 -10.70 16.70 -1.44
CA VAL A 319 -11.24 15.38 -1.08
C VAL A 319 -10.21 14.29 -1.39
N PHE A 320 -10.00 13.39 -0.44
CA PHE A 320 -9.21 12.17 -0.64
C PHE A 320 -10.11 10.95 -0.66
N ARG A 321 -10.17 10.24 -1.80
CA ARG A 321 -10.93 8.98 -1.93
C ARG A 321 -10.10 7.81 -1.39
N SER A 322 -10.54 7.21 -0.29
CA SER A 322 -9.92 6.06 0.37
C SER A 322 -10.89 4.86 0.42
N ILE A 323 -11.46 4.51 -0.74
CA ILE A 323 -12.49 3.47 -0.88
C ILE A 323 -11.95 2.10 -1.34
N GLY A 324 -10.63 1.93 -1.22
CA GLY A 324 -9.91 0.68 -1.49
C GLY A 324 -9.13 0.71 -2.80
N TYR A 325 -8.15 -0.19 -2.89
CA TYR A 325 -7.27 -0.31 -4.04
C TYR A 325 -7.88 -1.21 -5.14
N SER A 326 -7.21 -1.26 -6.28
CA SER A 326 -7.43 -2.19 -7.38
C SER A 326 -6.08 -2.61 -7.98
N GLY A 327 -6.00 -3.85 -8.45
CA GLY A 327 -4.91 -4.26 -9.33
C GLY A 327 -5.03 -3.63 -10.72
N VAL A 328 -3.92 -3.63 -11.44
CA VAL A 328 -3.82 -3.18 -12.84
C VAL A 328 -3.51 -4.42 -13.70
N PRO A 329 -4.15 -4.57 -14.87
CA PRO A 329 -3.82 -5.65 -15.79
C PRO A 329 -2.37 -5.54 -16.28
N LEU A 330 -1.70 -6.68 -16.38
CA LEU A 330 -0.35 -6.80 -16.92
C LEU A 330 -0.43 -7.51 -18.28
N ALA A 331 0.42 -7.09 -19.22
CA ALA A 331 0.41 -7.60 -20.59
C ALA A 331 0.51 -9.13 -20.64
N GLY A 332 -0.45 -9.77 -21.31
CA GLY A 332 -0.51 -11.21 -21.48
C GLY A 332 -0.94 -12.01 -20.24
N ILE A 333 -1.11 -11.40 -19.06
CA ILE A 333 -1.46 -12.12 -17.84
C ILE A 333 -2.99 -12.12 -17.63
N PRO A 334 -3.64 -13.29 -17.44
CA PRO A 334 -5.08 -13.36 -17.23
C PRO A 334 -5.56 -12.51 -16.04
N PHE A 335 -6.52 -11.61 -16.29
CA PHE A 335 -6.99 -10.62 -15.32
C PHE A 335 -8.52 -10.58 -15.25
N ASP A 336 -9.05 -10.40 -14.03
CA ASP A 336 -10.46 -10.13 -13.77
C ASP A 336 -10.59 -8.63 -13.49
N GLU A 337 -10.96 -7.86 -14.51
CA GLU A 337 -11.09 -6.40 -14.42
C GLU A 337 -12.10 -5.96 -13.37
N ARG A 338 -13.20 -6.72 -13.21
CA ARG A 338 -14.25 -6.40 -12.25
C ARG A 338 -13.73 -6.53 -10.82
N ARG A 339 -12.93 -7.55 -10.53
CA ARG A 339 -12.36 -7.77 -9.20
C ARG A 339 -11.04 -7.01 -9.00
N GLY A 340 -10.37 -6.63 -10.09
CA GLY A 340 -9.05 -6.02 -10.08
C GLY A 340 -7.95 -7.01 -9.68
N LEU A 341 -8.05 -8.28 -10.10
CA LEU A 341 -7.17 -9.37 -9.66
C LEU A 341 -6.64 -10.19 -10.83
N ILE A 342 -5.45 -10.79 -10.66
CA ILE A 342 -5.02 -11.86 -11.55
C ILE A 342 -5.95 -13.06 -11.33
N ARG A 343 -6.48 -13.62 -12.42
CA ARG A 343 -7.34 -14.81 -12.37
C ARG A 343 -6.53 -15.98 -11.81
N ASN A 344 -7.00 -16.57 -10.72
CA ASN A 344 -6.29 -17.66 -10.06
C ASN A 344 -7.22 -18.63 -9.33
N GLU A 345 -6.74 -19.87 -9.17
CA GLU A 345 -7.33 -20.89 -8.30
C GLU A 345 -6.29 -21.37 -7.28
N GLY A 346 -6.54 -21.09 -5.99
CA GLY A 346 -5.60 -21.45 -4.92
C GLY A 346 -4.21 -20.80 -5.05
N GLY A 347 -4.05 -19.78 -5.90
CA GLY A 347 -2.78 -19.16 -6.23
C GLY A 347 -2.16 -19.59 -7.55
N ARG A 348 -2.65 -20.64 -8.23
CA ARG A 348 -2.27 -20.95 -9.62
C ARG A 348 -2.98 -20.00 -10.56
N VAL A 349 -2.27 -19.35 -11.48
CA VAL A 349 -2.90 -18.48 -12.48
C VAL A 349 -3.73 -19.34 -13.42
N VAL A 350 -4.92 -18.86 -13.77
CA VAL A 350 -5.83 -19.54 -14.71
C VAL A 350 -6.23 -18.60 -15.84
N ASP A 351 -6.45 -19.13 -17.02
CA ASP A 351 -6.85 -18.36 -18.19
C ASP A 351 -8.35 -17.98 -18.15
N GLN A 352 -8.90 -17.58 -19.30
CA GLN A 352 -10.32 -17.23 -19.42
C GLN A 352 -11.24 -18.45 -19.29
N ASN A 353 -10.78 -19.63 -19.68
CA ASN A 353 -11.52 -20.90 -19.59
C ASN A 353 -11.36 -21.57 -18.21
N SER A 354 -10.56 -20.97 -17.32
CA SER A 354 -10.19 -21.52 -16.01
C SER A 354 -9.18 -22.67 -16.09
N ASP A 355 -8.48 -22.79 -17.21
CA ASP A 355 -7.36 -23.72 -17.36
C ASP A 355 -6.11 -23.13 -16.70
N VAL A 356 -5.37 -23.96 -15.95
CA VAL A 356 -4.15 -23.54 -15.26
C VAL A 356 -3.08 -23.13 -16.27
N CYS A 357 -2.51 -21.94 -16.07
CA CYS A 357 -1.31 -21.49 -16.76
C CYS A 357 -0.07 -22.13 -16.11
N PRO A 358 0.63 -23.08 -16.76
CA PRO A 358 1.70 -23.83 -16.12
C PRO A 358 2.87 -22.93 -15.71
N GLY A 359 3.36 -23.13 -14.48
CA GLY A 359 4.47 -22.35 -13.91
C GLY A 359 4.09 -20.94 -13.46
N GLU A 360 2.83 -20.50 -13.54
CA GLU A 360 2.44 -19.14 -13.16
C GLU A 360 1.56 -19.13 -11.91
N TYR A 361 1.92 -18.26 -10.96
CA TYR A 361 1.27 -18.16 -9.67
C TYR A 361 1.01 -16.70 -9.28
N ALA A 362 0.07 -16.47 -8.37
CA ALA A 362 -0.20 -15.16 -7.79
C ALA A 362 -0.21 -15.25 -6.26
N THR A 363 0.18 -14.17 -5.57
CA THR A 363 0.10 -14.05 -4.12
C THR A 363 -0.15 -12.63 -3.65
N GLY A 364 -0.67 -12.47 -2.43
CA GLY A 364 -0.95 -11.17 -1.82
C GLY A 364 -2.19 -10.51 -2.40
N TRP A 365 -2.16 -9.17 -2.47
CA TRP A 365 -3.32 -8.40 -2.88
C TRP A 365 -3.73 -8.61 -4.34
N ILE A 366 -2.79 -8.86 -5.25
CA ILE A 366 -3.15 -9.17 -6.65
C ILE A 366 -3.90 -10.50 -6.79
N LYS A 367 -3.74 -11.41 -5.82
CA LYS A 367 -4.43 -12.72 -5.75
C LYS A 367 -5.79 -12.62 -5.05
N ARG A 368 -5.85 -11.94 -3.88
CA ARG A 368 -7.01 -11.98 -2.96
C ARG A 368 -7.81 -10.69 -2.88
N GLY A 369 -7.25 -9.60 -3.37
CA GLY A 369 -7.76 -8.25 -3.20
C GLY A 369 -7.10 -7.49 -2.03
N PRO A 370 -7.22 -6.15 -2.04
CA PRO A 370 -6.49 -5.27 -1.14
C PRO A 370 -7.17 -5.14 0.23
N SER A 371 -7.14 -6.23 0.96
CA SER A 371 -7.66 -6.31 2.32
C SER A 371 -6.71 -7.08 3.23
N GLY A 372 -6.77 -6.75 4.52
CA GLY A 372 -5.95 -7.37 5.55
C GLY A 372 -4.63 -6.63 5.78
N VAL A 373 -3.99 -6.96 6.90
CA VAL A 373 -2.72 -6.36 7.33
C VAL A 373 -1.54 -7.11 6.72
N ILE A 374 -0.31 -6.59 6.92
CA ILE A 374 0.94 -7.21 6.43
C ILE A 374 0.99 -8.71 6.72
N GLY A 375 0.69 -9.12 7.97
CA GLY A 375 0.73 -10.51 8.40
C GLY A 375 -0.26 -11.45 7.68
N THR A 376 -1.36 -10.93 7.15
CA THR A 376 -2.33 -11.73 6.37
C THR A 376 -1.68 -12.29 5.11
N ASN A 377 -0.73 -11.57 4.51
CA ASN A 377 -0.02 -12.01 3.31
C ASN A 377 0.92 -13.20 3.57
N LYS A 378 1.36 -13.42 4.82
CA LYS A 378 2.27 -14.52 5.14
C LYS A 378 1.62 -15.89 4.91
N LYS A 379 0.40 -16.07 5.43
CA LYS A 379 -0.37 -17.31 5.23
C LYS A 379 -0.74 -17.50 3.77
N ASP A 380 -1.19 -16.43 3.11
CA ASP A 380 -1.56 -16.48 1.71
C ASP A 380 -0.39 -16.85 0.77
N SER A 381 0.81 -16.32 1.06
CA SER A 381 2.03 -16.69 0.36
C SER A 381 2.37 -18.16 0.58
N LEU A 382 2.17 -18.67 1.80
CA LEU A 382 2.38 -20.09 2.14
C LEU A 382 1.48 -21.00 1.33
N ASP A 383 0.21 -20.62 1.21
CA ASP A 383 -0.75 -21.40 0.43
C ASP A 383 -0.34 -21.43 -1.05
N THR A 384 0.09 -20.30 -1.63
CA THR A 384 0.60 -20.25 -3.02
C THR A 384 1.89 -21.07 -3.21
N VAL A 385 2.88 -20.90 -2.34
CA VAL A 385 4.16 -21.65 -2.43
C VAL A 385 3.94 -23.14 -2.26
N SER A 386 2.99 -23.55 -1.41
CA SER A 386 2.61 -24.96 -1.26
C SER A 386 2.07 -25.55 -2.58
N LYS A 387 1.31 -24.79 -3.36
CA LYS A 387 0.85 -25.20 -4.70
C LYS A 387 1.99 -25.32 -5.70
N LEU A 388 2.95 -24.41 -5.65
CA LEU A 388 4.16 -24.48 -6.48
C LEU A 388 4.98 -25.73 -6.15
N ILE A 389 5.23 -26.01 -4.87
CA ILE A 389 5.93 -27.22 -4.42
C ILE A 389 5.19 -28.49 -4.86
N GLU A 390 3.87 -28.51 -4.75
CA GLU A 390 3.03 -29.62 -5.24
C GLU A 390 3.25 -29.87 -6.74
N ASP A 391 3.29 -28.79 -7.54
CA ASP A 391 3.50 -28.87 -8.99
C ASP A 391 4.94 -29.30 -9.34
N ALA A 392 5.93 -28.82 -8.61
CA ALA A 392 7.33 -29.23 -8.78
C ALA A 392 7.51 -30.72 -8.51
N LYS A 393 6.97 -31.24 -7.40
CA LYS A 393 7.03 -32.68 -7.07
C LYS A 393 6.28 -33.56 -8.05
N ALA A 394 5.22 -33.02 -8.65
CA ALA A 394 4.44 -33.72 -9.67
C ALA A 394 5.04 -33.61 -11.08
N GLY A 395 6.18 -32.93 -11.27
CA GLY A 395 6.78 -32.72 -12.59
C GLY A 395 5.93 -31.87 -13.54
N ARG A 396 5.12 -30.95 -12.98
CA ARG A 396 4.20 -30.08 -13.73
C ARG A 396 4.79 -28.71 -14.10
N LEU A 397 5.98 -28.38 -13.57
CA LEU A 397 6.64 -27.13 -13.92
C LEU A 397 7.28 -27.22 -15.32
N PRO A 398 7.21 -26.15 -16.13
CA PRO A 398 7.90 -26.08 -17.41
C PRO A 398 9.42 -26.10 -17.24
N GLU A 399 10.11 -26.56 -18.29
CA GLU A 399 11.57 -26.46 -18.38
C GLU A 399 11.94 -25.13 -19.03
N PRO A 400 12.82 -24.31 -18.42
CA PRO A 400 13.32 -23.09 -19.02
C PRO A 400 14.07 -23.35 -20.32
N ALA A 401 13.87 -22.49 -21.32
CA ALA A 401 14.61 -22.51 -22.58
C ALA A 401 16.02 -21.90 -22.46
N SER A 402 16.24 -21.07 -21.44
CA SER A 402 17.51 -20.38 -21.16
C SER A 402 17.86 -20.48 -19.67
N ASP A 403 19.15 -20.48 -19.35
CA ASP A 403 19.67 -20.37 -17.98
C ASP A 403 20.53 -19.11 -17.74
N ASP A 404 20.66 -18.22 -18.74
CA ASP A 404 21.43 -16.98 -18.63
C ASP A 404 20.58 -15.81 -18.11
N ILE A 405 20.32 -15.83 -16.80
CA ILE A 405 19.55 -14.77 -16.14
C ILE A 405 20.32 -13.45 -16.06
N ASP A 406 21.65 -13.52 -15.96
CA ASP A 406 22.48 -12.33 -15.88
C ASP A 406 22.36 -11.52 -17.18
N ALA A 407 22.34 -12.19 -18.35
CA ALA A 407 22.06 -11.53 -19.62
C ALA A 407 20.63 -10.97 -19.70
N LEU A 408 19.64 -11.63 -19.09
CA LEU A 408 18.27 -11.08 -19.02
C LEU A 408 18.24 -9.77 -18.23
N ILE A 409 18.80 -9.76 -17.02
CA ILE A 409 18.80 -8.56 -16.15
C ILE A 409 19.69 -7.45 -16.75
N ALA A 410 20.82 -7.80 -17.35
CA ALA A 410 21.75 -6.84 -17.97
C ALA A 410 21.15 -6.05 -19.15
N GLN A 411 20.01 -6.48 -19.70
CA GLN A 411 19.23 -5.68 -20.66
C GLN A 411 18.64 -4.41 -20.05
N THR A 412 18.61 -4.33 -18.72
CA THR A 412 18.14 -3.17 -17.95
C THR A 412 19.34 -2.49 -17.29
N PRO A 413 19.99 -1.49 -17.94
CA PRO A 413 21.24 -0.92 -17.44
C PRO A 413 21.12 -0.19 -16.09
N HIS A 414 19.89 0.11 -15.68
CA HIS A 414 19.55 0.79 -14.44
C HIS A 414 19.04 -0.17 -13.36
N ALA A 415 19.16 -1.48 -13.57
CA ALA A 415 18.84 -2.47 -12.56
C ALA A 415 19.69 -2.27 -11.31
N VAL A 416 19.07 -2.48 -10.15
CA VAL A 416 19.65 -2.32 -8.83
C VAL A 416 19.62 -3.65 -8.13
N ASP A 417 20.81 -4.20 -7.87
CA ASP A 417 20.95 -5.39 -7.06
C ASP A 417 20.79 -5.08 -5.56
N TRP A 418 20.91 -6.10 -4.72
CA TRP A 418 20.74 -5.92 -3.27
C TRP A 418 21.80 -4.98 -2.67
N GLN A 419 23.03 -5.02 -3.16
CA GLN A 419 24.10 -4.14 -2.68
C GLN A 419 23.83 -2.67 -3.05
N GLY A 420 23.29 -2.43 -4.24
CA GLY A 420 22.84 -1.11 -4.67
C GLY A 420 21.68 -0.60 -3.81
N TRP A 421 20.73 -1.46 -3.44
CA TRP A 421 19.71 -1.11 -2.44
C TRP A 421 20.34 -0.76 -1.07
N GLU A 422 21.27 -1.56 -0.56
CA GLU A 422 21.96 -1.28 0.71
C GLU A 422 22.74 0.04 0.69
N ALA A 423 23.25 0.44 -0.48
CA ALA A 423 23.87 1.76 -0.65
C ALA A 423 22.85 2.90 -0.51
N ILE A 424 21.67 2.78 -1.14
CA ILE A 424 20.56 3.73 -0.97
C ILE A 424 20.14 3.78 0.52
N ASP A 425 19.88 2.61 1.11
CA ASP A 425 19.41 2.50 2.49
C ASP A 425 20.36 3.17 3.50
N ARG A 426 21.67 2.97 3.31
CA ARG A 426 22.71 3.61 4.12
C ARG A 426 22.67 5.14 3.98
N LEU A 427 22.65 5.66 2.76
CA LEU A 427 22.62 7.11 2.51
C LEU A 427 21.40 7.77 3.16
N GLU A 428 20.23 7.15 3.01
CA GLU A 428 18.99 7.65 3.62
C GLU A 428 19.05 7.69 5.15
N ARG A 429 19.61 6.64 5.76
CA ARG A 429 19.76 6.55 7.23
C ARG A 429 20.77 7.55 7.77
N GLU A 430 21.92 7.67 7.11
CA GLU A 430 22.96 8.65 7.45
C GLU A 430 22.44 10.09 7.34
N ALA A 431 21.58 10.38 6.37
CA ALA A 431 20.93 11.69 6.23
C ALA A 431 19.91 11.99 7.36
N GLY A 432 19.29 10.96 7.94
CA GLY A 432 18.31 11.08 9.02
C GLY A 432 18.92 11.25 10.41
N GLU A 433 20.07 10.64 10.67
CA GLU A 433 20.70 10.60 12.00
C GLU A 433 20.93 12.01 12.62
N PRO A 434 21.49 13.01 11.90
CA PRO A 434 21.68 14.35 12.45
C PRO A 434 20.38 15.08 12.83
N GLN A 435 19.25 14.64 12.27
CA GLN A 435 17.92 15.23 12.49
C GLN A 435 17.09 14.44 13.51
N GLY A 436 17.63 13.36 14.08
CA GLY A 436 16.88 12.47 14.97
C GLY A 436 15.79 11.66 14.27
N ARG A 437 15.89 11.47 12.95
CA ARG A 437 14.92 10.75 12.12
C ARG A 437 15.45 9.35 11.77
N PRO A 438 14.57 8.35 11.56
CA PRO A 438 15.00 7.01 11.15
C PRO A 438 15.73 6.98 9.80
N ARG A 439 15.37 7.91 8.90
CA ARG A 439 15.98 8.16 7.59
C ARG A 439 15.40 9.43 6.96
N VAL A 440 16.08 9.97 5.96
CA VAL A 440 15.52 10.90 4.95
C VAL A 440 15.51 10.15 3.62
N LYS A 441 14.33 9.98 3.03
CA LYS A 441 14.19 9.19 1.81
C LYS A 441 14.66 9.97 0.58
N LEU A 442 15.36 9.29 -0.34
CA LEU A 442 15.58 9.79 -1.69
C LEU A 442 14.28 9.60 -2.46
N VAL A 443 13.74 10.68 -3.02
CA VAL A 443 12.40 10.69 -3.63
C VAL A 443 12.44 10.83 -5.15
N GLU A 444 13.61 11.08 -5.74
CA GLU A 444 13.74 11.23 -7.19
C GLU A 444 14.37 9.99 -7.84
N TRP A 445 13.80 9.55 -8.96
CA TRP A 445 14.28 8.39 -9.72
C TRP A 445 15.77 8.44 -10.04
N ASP A 446 16.24 9.60 -10.51
CA ASP A 446 17.64 9.78 -10.88
C ASP A 446 18.57 9.75 -9.67
N GLU A 447 18.11 10.23 -8.51
CA GLU A 447 18.89 10.19 -7.28
C GLU A 447 19.02 8.77 -6.74
N LEU A 448 17.92 8.01 -6.74
CA LEU A 448 17.91 6.59 -6.38
C LEU A 448 18.88 5.79 -7.26
N ARG A 449 18.83 5.98 -8.59
CA ARG A 449 19.69 5.28 -9.56
C ARG A 449 21.18 5.66 -9.43
N ARG A 450 21.49 6.94 -9.20
CA ARG A 450 22.89 7.35 -8.96
C ARG A 450 23.42 6.76 -7.66
N SER A 451 22.59 6.75 -6.62
CA SER A 451 22.97 6.33 -5.27
C SER A 451 23.25 4.83 -5.17
N SER A 452 22.53 4.00 -5.95
CA SER A 452 22.79 2.56 -6.01
C SER A 452 24.15 2.20 -6.61
N SER A 453 24.68 3.03 -7.52
CA SER A 453 25.97 2.81 -8.20
C SER A 453 27.19 3.19 -7.33
N SER A 454 26.99 3.99 -6.28
CA SER A 454 28.05 4.46 -5.38
C SER A 454 28.71 3.34 -4.55
N GLY A 455 28.08 2.15 -4.48
CA GLY A 455 28.60 0.98 -3.79
C GLY A 455 29.72 0.25 -4.54
N THR A 456 29.84 0.45 -5.86
CA THR A 456 30.80 -0.29 -6.72
C THR A 456 32.16 0.42 -6.84
N SER A 457 32.32 1.63 -6.30
CA SER A 457 33.52 2.46 -6.38
C SER A 457 34.26 2.54 -5.03
N CYS A 458 34.83 1.43 -4.58
CA CYS A 458 35.93 1.46 -3.62
C CYS A 458 36.99 0.42 -3.99
N ALA A 459 37.45 0.45 -5.24
CA ALA A 459 38.74 -0.13 -5.60
C ALA A 459 39.84 0.80 -5.04
N ALA A 460 40.67 0.26 -4.16
CA ALA A 460 41.79 0.96 -3.55
C ALA A 460 42.67 1.68 -4.60
N PRO A 461 43.21 2.88 -4.31
CA PRO A 461 44.13 3.53 -5.23
C PRO A 461 45.38 2.65 -5.43
N PRO A 462 45.97 2.63 -6.64
CA PRO A 462 47.14 1.83 -6.91
C PRO A 462 48.27 2.29 -5.99
N THR A 463 48.82 1.35 -5.22
CA THR A 463 50.04 1.53 -4.46
C THR A 463 51.14 1.96 -5.43
N ALA A 464 51.57 3.22 -5.31
CA ALA A 464 52.73 3.72 -6.02
C ALA A 464 53.96 2.94 -5.56
N ALA A 465 54.57 2.20 -6.49
CA ALA A 465 55.85 1.55 -6.29
C ALA A 465 56.94 2.58 -5.95
N ARG A 466 57.79 2.25 -4.98
CA ARG A 466 59.15 2.76 -4.87
C ARG A 466 60.12 1.61 -4.95
#